data_AF-A0A452QZP9-F1
#
_entry.id   AF-A0A452QZP9-F1
#
_cell.length_a   1.000
_cell.length_b   1.000
_cell.length_c   1.000
_cell.angle_alpha   90.00
_cell.angle_beta   90.00
_cell.angle_gamma   90.00
#
_symmetry.space_group_name_H-M   'P 1'
#
loop_
_entity.id
_entity.type
_entity.pdbx_description
1 polymer ?
#
loop_
_entity_poly.entity_id
_entity_poly.type
_entity_poly.pdbx_seq_one_letter_code
_entity_poly.pdbx_strand_id
1 'polypeptide(L)'
;MLNGLSHRGRFLPLKTMLGPRYDSQVAEENRFHPSMLSNYLKSLKVKMGLLVDLTNTSRFYDRNDIEKEGIKYIKLQCKGHGECPTTENTETFIRLCERFNERNPPELIGVHCTHGFNRTGFLICAFLVEKMDWSIEAAVATFAQARPPGIYKGDYLKELFRRYGDIEEAPPPPLLPDWCFEDDEDEDEDEDGKKESEPGSSASFGKRRKERLKLGAIFLEGVTVKGVTQVTTQPKLGEVQQKCHQFCGWEGSGFPGAQPVSMDKQNIKLLEQKPYKVSWKADGTRYMMLIDGTNEVFMIDRDNSVFHVSNLEFPFRKDLRIHLSNTLLDGVSHIEKIQRESKLWEIDGMSLGMKLLCKELLSCNPWY
;
A
#
# COMPACT_ATOMS: atom_id res chain seq x y z
N MET A 1 15.41 -7.01 -12.04
CA MET A 1 16.41 -6.61 -13.06
C MET A 1 15.72 -6.15 -14.36
N LEU A 2 16.43 -5.40 -15.20
CA LEU A 2 15.95 -4.65 -16.37
C LEU A 2 15.86 -5.55 -17.63
N ASN A 3 14.68 -6.06 -17.95
CA ASN A 3 14.44 -6.78 -19.22
C ASN A 3 13.67 -5.87 -20.19
N GLY A 4 14.34 -5.25 -21.16
CA GLY A 4 13.64 -4.59 -22.26
C GLY A 4 14.39 -3.45 -22.92
N LEU A 5 15.40 -3.77 -23.73
CA LEU A 5 15.81 -2.88 -24.82
C LEU A 5 14.68 -2.91 -25.87
N SER A 6 13.77 -1.94 -25.81
CA SER A 6 12.71 -1.78 -26.81
C SER A 6 13.32 -1.62 -28.20
N HIS A 7 12.64 -2.14 -29.23
CA HIS A 7 13.11 -2.37 -30.60
C HIS A 7 13.43 -1.09 -31.42
N ARG A 8 13.39 0.10 -30.80
CA ARG A 8 14.02 1.35 -31.30
C ARG A 8 14.89 2.09 -30.27
N GLY A 9 15.31 1.38 -29.22
CA GLY A 9 16.57 1.55 -28.48
C GLY A 9 16.88 2.91 -27.86
N ARG A 10 15.90 3.76 -27.53
CA ARG A 10 16.17 5.13 -27.02
C ARG A 10 15.99 5.30 -25.52
N PHE A 11 14.97 4.69 -24.93
CA PHE A 11 14.68 4.88 -23.51
C PHE A 11 15.02 3.63 -22.71
N LEU A 12 15.66 3.82 -21.57
CA LEU A 12 15.88 2.79 -20.56
C LEU A 12 15.04 3.14 -19.31
N PRO A 13 13.89 2.48 -19.08
CA PRO A 13 13.10 2.69 -17.88
C PRO A 13 13.73 1.96 -16.69
N LEU A 14 13.91 2.65 -15.56
CA LEU A 14 14.48 2.08 -14.34
C LEU A 14 13.75 2.52 -13.07
N LYS A 15 13.88 1.72 -12.00
CA LYS A 15 13.56 2.15 -10.62
C LYS A 15 14.65 3.11 -10.14
N THR A 16 14.37 3.90 -9.10
CA THR A 16 15.42 4.77 -8.53
C THR A 16 16.59 3.92 -8.03
N MET A 17 17.80 4.43 -8.24
CA MET A 17 18.99 3.90 -7.58
C MET A 17 18.98 4.32 -6.11
N LEU A 18 19.64 3.54 -5.28
CA LEU A 18 19.92 3.89 -3.88
C LEU A 18 21.43 3.92 -3.72
N GLY A 19 21.98 5.00 -3.17
CA GLY A 19 23.41 5.12 -2.93
C GLY A 19 23.87 4.29 -1.71
N PRO A 20 25.18 4.19 -1.48
CA PRO A 20 25.75 3.39 -0.39
C PRO A 20 25.25 3.72 1.02
N ARG A 21 24.67 4.92 1.20
CA ARG A 21 24.05 5.34 2.47
C ARG A 21 22.89 4.44 2.92
N TYR A 22 22.31 3.65 2.01
CA TYR A 22 21.21 2.72 2.30
C TYR A 22 21.69 1.26 2.43
N ASP A 23 23.00 1.00 2.42
CA ASP A 23 23.54 -0.38 2.41
C ASP A 23 23.23 -1.17 3.67
N SER A 24 23.01 -0.49 4.80
CA SER A 24 22.58 -1.11 6.05
C SER A 24 21.10 -1.52 6.05
N GLN A 25 20.29 -0.95 5.15
CA GLN A 25 18.86 -1.22 5.02
C GLN A 25 18.54 -2.12 3.81
N VAL A 26 19.52 -2.38 2.95
CA VAL A 26 19.33 -3.14 1.71
C VAL A 26 20.39 -4.23 1.62
N ALA A 27 19.95 -5.48 1.70
CA ALA A 27 20.79 -6.66 1.51
C ALA A 27 21.54 -6.59 0.17
N GLU A 28 22.76 -7.14 0.13
CA GLU A 28 23.71 -6.94 -0.98
C GLU A 28 23.12 -7.29 -2.35
N GLU A 29 22.39 -8.40 -2.41
CA GLU A 29 21.68 -8.92 -3.57
C GLU A 29 20.58 -8.00 -4.12
N ASN A 30 20.04 -7.11 -3.26
CA ASN A 30 18.96 -6.18 -3.59
C ASN A 30 19.47 -4.76 -3.87
N ARG A 31 20.77 -4.50 -3.69
CA ARG A 31 21.37 -3.18 -3.90
C ARG A 31 21.31 -2.79 -5.37
N PHE A 32 21.02 -1.50 -5.61
CA PHE A 32 21.06 -0.90 -6.93
C PHE A 32 21.71 0.47 -6.87
N HIS A 33 23.03 0.48 -6.77
CA HIS A 33 23.85 1.70 -6.75
C HIS A 33 23.96 2.33 -8.14
N PRO A 34 24.22 3.64 -8.25
CA PRO A 34 24.55 4.29 -9.52
C PRO A 34 25.68 3.62 -10.31
N SER A 35 26.69 3.09 -9.61
CA SER A 35 27.80 2.34 -10.21
C SER A 35 27.35 1.05 -10.91
N MET A 36 26.28 0.40 -10.43
CA MET A 36 25.74 -0.79 -11.07
C MET A 36 25.16 -0.46 -12.45
N LEU A 37 24.47 0.68 -12.57
CA LEU A 37 23.95 1.16 -13.85
C LEU A 37 25.10 1.47 -14.83
N SER A 38 26.12 2.21 -14.41
CA SER A 38 27.24 2.56 -15.28
C SER A 38 28.05 1.32 -15.70
N ASN A 39 28.27 0.37 -14.79
CA ASN A 39 28.94 -0.90 -15.10
C ASN A 39 28.13 -1.75 -16.09
N TYR A 40 26.81 -1.79 -15.95
CA TYR A 40 25.92 -2.48 -16.90
C TYR A 40 25.96 -1.83 -18.30
N LEU A 41 25.95 -0.50 -18.38
CA LEU A 41 26.06 0.21 -19.66
C LEU A 41 27.42 -0.06 -20.33
N LYS A 42 28.51 -0.06 -19.55
CA LYS A 42 29.87 -0.38 -20.01
C LYS A 42 29.96 -1.82 -20.53
N SER A 43 29.34 -2.80 -19.86
CA SER A 43 29.37 -4.19 -20.29
C SER A 43 28.64 -4.41 -21.62
N LEU A 44 27.56 -3.67 -21.85
CA LEU A 44 26.83 -3.66 -23.13
C LEU A 44 27.50 -2.81 -24.21
N LYS A 45 28.58 -2.08 -23.89
CA LYS A 45 29.21 -1.08 -24.77
C LYS A 45 28.22 -0.03 -25.27
N VAL A 46 27.23 0.31 -24.45
CA VAL A 46 26.22 1.33 -24.73
C VAL A 46 26.48 2.55 -23.85
N LYS A 47 26.33 3.75 -24.42
CA LYS A 47 26.38 5.01 -23.66
C LYS A 47 24.98 5.48 -23.34
N MET A 48 24.78 5.92 -22.10
CA MET A 48 23.64 6.75 -21.71
C MET A 48 24.15 8.18 -21.62
N GLY A 49 23.54 9.11 -22.34
CA GLY A 49 23.98 10.52 -22.26
C GLY A 49 23.03 11.41 -21.48
N LEU A 50 21.83 10.93 -21.14
CA LEU A 50 20.87 11.66 -20.30
C LEU A 50 20.20 10.70 -19.32
N LEU A 51 20.13 11.11 -18.05
CA LEU A 51 19.29 10.51 -17.03
C LEU A 51 18.26 11.54 -16.55
N VAL A 52 16.98 11.20 -16.70
CA VAL A 52 15.85 12.01 -16.23
C VAL A 52 15.29 11.42 -14.94
N ASP A 53 15.44 12.16 -13.85
CA ASP A 53 14.93 11.83 -12.53
C ASP A 53 13.58 12.52 -12.27
N LEU A 54 12.53 11.72 -12.18
CA LEU A 54 11.14 12.15 -11.97
C LEU A 54 10.71 12.14 -10.49
N THR A 55 11.64 11.85 -9.57
CA THR A 55 11.40 11.88 -8.13
C THR A 55 11.42 13.32 -7.62
N ASN A 56 10.66 13.58 -6.54
CA ASN A 56 10.59 14.91 -5.93
C ASN A 56 11.58 15.06 -4.76
N THR A 57 12.64 14.25 -4.72
CA THR A 57 13.65 14.27 -3.65
C THR A 57 15.04 13.95 -4.20
N SER A 58 16.09 14.42 -3.53
CA SER A 58 17.49 14.12 -3.86
C SER A 58 18.15 13.21 -2.81
N ARG A 59 17.35 12.54 -1.97
CA ARG A 59 17.86 11.72 -0.86
C ARG A 59 18.41 10.36 -1.29
N PHE A 60 17.93 9.83 -2.42
CA PHE A 60 18.16 8.43 -2.80
C PHE A 60 19.60 8.11 -3.21
N TYR A 61 20.24 8.97 -4.00
CA TYR A 61 21.62 8.79 -4.44
C TYR A 61 22.26 10.15 -4.74
N ASP A 62 23.58 10.19 -4.83
CA ASP A 62 24.28 11.41 -5.25
C ASP A 62 24.25 11.52 -6.78
N ARG A 63 23.74 12.65 -7.31
CA ARG A 63 23.75 12.94 -8.74
C ARG A 63 25.15 12.95 -9.34
N ASN A 64 26.18 13.27 -8.54
CA ASN A 64 27.57 13.29 -9.00
C ASN A 64 28.04 11.89 -9.42
N ASP A 65 27.46 10.82 -8.87
CA ASP A 65 27.79 9.46 -9.29
C ASP A 65 27.35 9.15 -10.72
N ILE A 66 26.36 9.87 -11.23
CA ILE A 66 25.90 9.80 -12.62
C ILE A 66 26.72 10.76 -13.49
N GLU A 67 26.91 12.00 -13.03
CA GLU A 67 27.58 13.05 -13.81
C GLU A 67 29.08 12.77 -14.02
N LYS A 68 29.76 12.13 -13.06
CA LYS A 68 31.18 11.73 -13.20
C LYS A 68 31.42 10.71 -14.31
N GLU A 69 30.40 9.97 -14.72
CA GLU A 69 30.45 9.01 -15.84
C GLU A 69 30.16 9.68 -17.20
N GLY A 70 30.02 11.02 -17.22
CA GLY A 70 29.71 11.80 -18.42
C GLY A 70 28.22 11.79 -18.79
N ILE A 71 27.35 11.29 -17.90
CA ILE A 71 25.91 11.23 -18.13
C ILE A 71 25.27 12.53 -17.64
N LYS A 72 24.54 13.24 -18.51
CA LYS A 72 23.81 14.45 -18.09
C LYS A 72 22.69 14.07 -17.15
N TYR A 73 22.65 14.67 -15.96
CA TYR A 73 21.58 14.47 -14.98
C TYR A 73 20.59 15.64 -15.01
N ILE A 74 19.29 15.34 -15.12
CA ILE A 74 18.22 16.34 -15.04
C ILE A 74 17.10 15.85 -14.14
N LYS A 75 16.73 16.68 -13.16
CA LYS A 75 15.57 16.45 -12.31
C LYS A 75 14.35 17.16 -12.88
N LEU A 76 13.31 16.39 -13.22
CA LEU A 76 12.03 16.89 -13.72
C LEU A 76 10.94 16.56 -12.71
N GLN A 77 10.67 17.53 -11.83
CA GLN A 77 9.68 17.38 -10.78
C GLN A 77 8.27 17.33 -11.38
N CYS A 78 7.60 16.19 -11.23
CA CYS A 78 6.19 16.07 -11.57
C CYS A 78 5.33 16.41 -10.34
N LYS A 79 4.12 16.97 -10.56
CA LYS A 79 3.16 17.26 -9.48
C LYS A 79 3.00 16.10 -8.50
N GLY A 80 2.92 16.38 -7.21
CA GLY A 80 2.70 15.40 -6.14
C GLY A 80 1.28 14.79 -6.15
N HIS A 81 0.89 14.13 -5.05
CA HIS A 81 -0.50 13.70 -4.78
C HIS A 81 -1.11 12.64 -5.72
N GLY A 82 -0.27 11.87 -6.41
CA GLY A 82 -0.73 10.75 -7.23
C GLY A 82 -1.39 11.12 -8.55
N GLU A 83 -1.37 12.40 -8.94
CA GLU A 83 -1.86 12.87 -10.24
C GLU A 83 -0.94 12.44 -11.39
N CYS A 84 -1.49 12.38 -12.61
CA CYS A 84 -0.73 12.16 -13.85
C CYS A 84 0.20 13.37 -14.14
N PRO A 85 1.31 13.18 -14.86
CA PRO A 85 2.08 14.31 -15.39
C PRO A 85 1.19 15.27 -16.19
N THR A 86 1.28 16.58 -15.91
CA THR A 86 0.52 17.61 -16.64
C THR A 86 1.05 17.77 -18.06
N THR A 87 0.33 18.53 -18.88
CA THR A 87 0.76 18.91 -20.24
C THR A 87 2.10 19.65 -20.23
N GLU A 88 2.35 20.49 -19.22
CA GLU A 88 3.61 21.23 -19.09
C GLU A 88 4.77 20.28 -18.77
N ASN A 89 4.51 19.25 -17.95
CA ASN A 89 5.50 18.23 -17.63
C ASN A 89 5.84 17.37 -18.85
N THR A 90 4.84 16.94 -19.63
CA THR A 90 5.07 16.20 -20.88
C THR A 90 5.83 17.04 -21.88
N GLU A 91 5.43 18.29 -22.10
CA GLU A 91 6.10 19.20 -23.03
C GLU A 91 7.56 19.47 -22.61
N THR A 92 7.82 19.66 -21.32
CA THR A 92 9.18 19.85 -20.79
C THR A 92 10.04 18.61 -20.96
N PHE A 93 9.48 17.42 -20.69
CA PHE A 93 10.17 16.15 -20.92
C PHE A 93 10.50 15.96 -22.40
N ILE A 94 9.54 16.25 -23.29
CA ILE A 94 9.68 16.12 -24.73
C ILE A 94 10.79 17.04 -25.25
N ARG A 95 10.75 18.33 -24.90
CA ARG A 95 11.79 19.30 -25.28
C ARG A 95 13.18 18.87 -24.81
N LEU A 96 13.27 18.30 -23.60
CA LEU A 96 14.53 17.82 -23.05
C LEU A 96 15.09 16.66 -23.87
N CYS A 97 14.25 15.66 -24.17
CA CYS A 97 14.65 14.46 -24.90
C CYS A 97 14.96 14.77 -26.38
N GLU A 98 14.19 15.65 -27.02
CA GLU A 98 14.41 16.08 -28.40
C GLU A 98 15.77 16.78 -28.56
N ARG A 99 16.07 17.78 -27.71
CA ARG A 99 17.37 18.48 -27.72
C ARG A 99 18.55 17.55 -27.49
N PHE A 100 18.35 16.47 -26.72
CA PHE A 100 19.38 15.46 -26.52
C PHE A 100 19.53 14.59 -27.77
N ASN A 101 18.42 14.15 -28.37
CA ASN A 101 18.40 13.28 -29.54
C ASN A 101 18.97 13.97 -30.80
N GLU A 102 18.80 15.28 -30.96
CA GLU A 102 19.41 16.05 -32.06
C GLU A 102 20.94 16.14 -31.93
N ARG A 103 21.47 16.15 -30.71
CA ARG A 103 22.90 16.38 -30.45
C ARG A 103 23.71 15.09 -30.33
N ASN A 104 23.11 14.00 -29.84
CA ASN A 104 23.82 12.75 -29.54
C ASN A 104 23.05 11.47 -29.98
N PRO A 105 22.69 11.30 -31.27
CA PRO A 105 22.14 10.04 -31.77
C PRO A 105 23.30 9.02 -31.96
N PRO A 106 23.53 8.06 -31.05
CA PRO A 106 22.56 7.02 -30.67
C PRO A 106 22.52 6.71 -29.16
N GLU A 107 22.75 7.68 -28.29
CA GLU A 107 22.86 7.44 -26.85
C GLU A 107 21.52 7.20 -26.17
N LEU A 108 21.51 6.35 -25.12
CA LEU A 108 20.32 6.07 -24.33
C LEU A 108 19.91 7.26 -23.45
N ILE A 109 18.61 7.38 -23.24
CA ILE A 109 17.99 8.23 -22.24
C ILE A 109 17.44 7.35 -21.12
N GLY A 110 18.06 7.39 -19.95
CA GLY A 110 17.53 6.77 -18.74
C GLY A 110 16.38 7.59 -18.18
N VAL A 111 15.30 6.93 -17.77
CA VAL A 111 14.15 7.60 -17.14
C VAL A 111 13.72 6.81 -15.91
N HIS A 112 13.67 7.46 -14.76
CA HIS A 112 13.20 6.82 -13.53
C HIS A 112 12.27 7.70 -12.71
N CYS A 113 11.33 7.05 -12.04
CA CYS A 113 10.66 7.60 -10.87
C CYS A 113 11.10 6.77 -9.65
N THR A 114 10.25 6.57 -8.64
CA THR A 114 10.59 5.67 -7.53
C THR A 114 10.69 4.22 -8.01
N HIS A 115 9.63 3.70 -8.65
CA HIS A 115 9.56 2.29 -9.07
C HIS A 115 9.83 2.06 -10.57
N GLY A 116 9.74 3.12 -11.39
CA GLY A 116 10.04 3.04 -12.83
C GLY A 116 8.90 2.58 -13.73
N PHE A 117 7.64 2.68 -13.27
CA PHE A 117 6.47 2.20 -14.02
C PHE A 117 5.55 3.34 -14.48
N ASN A 118 4.79 3.94 -13.56
CA ASN A 118 3.69 4.85 -13.93
C ASN A 118 4.14 6.17 -14.56
N ARG A 119 4.86 7.05 -13.82
CA ARG A 119 5.34 8.34 -14.36
C ARG A 119 6.35 8.14 -15.48
N THR A 120 7.23 7.16 -15.32
CA THR A 120 8.22 6.78 -16.33
C THR A 120 7.55 6.37 -17.63
N GLY A 121 6.60 5.43 -17.58
CA GLY A 121 5.86 4.96 -18.74
C GLY A 121 5.01 6.06 -19.36
N PHE A 122 4.34 6.88 -18.55
CA PHE A 122 3.50 7.98 -19.04
C PHE A 122 4.30 8.96 -19.91
N LEU A 123 5.45 9.43 -19.42
CA LEU A 123 6.29 10.37 -20.16
C LEU A 123 6.95 9.74 -21.39
N ILE A 124 7.38 8.47 -21.30
CA ILE A 124 7.92 7.74 -22.45
C ILE A 124 6.85 7.58 -23.53
N CYS A 125 5.63 7.16 -23.17
CA CYS A 125 4.53 6.99 -24.13
C CYS A 125 4.15 8.33 -24.78
N ALA A 126 4.04 9.40 -23.99
CA ALA A 126 3.77 10.75 -24.52
C ALA A 126 4.83 11.18 -25.56
N PHE A 127 6.12 10.92 -25.28
CA PHE A 127 7.18 11.21 -26.26
C PHE A 127 7.07 10.37 -27.53
N LEU A 128 6.79 9.07 -27.41
CA LEU A 128 6.65 8.18 -28.57
C LEU A 128 5.51 8.64 -29.49
N VAL A 129 4.38 9.07 -28.91
CA VAL A 129 3.27 9.62 -29.69
C VAL A 129 3.65 10.96 -30.31
N GLU A 130 4.06 11.96 -29.51
CA GLU A 130 4.22 13.33 -29.98
C GLU A 130 5.44 13.56 -30.88
N LYS A 131 6.49 12.72 -30.78
CA LYS A 131 7.75 12.91 -31.52
C LYS A 131 8.15 11.77 -32.42
N MET A 132 7.56 10.59 -32.28
CA MET A 132 7.90 9.43 -33.12
C MET A 132 6.73 8.95 -33.97
N ASP A 133 5.58 9.63 -33.91
CA ASP A 133 4.33 9.30 -34.62
C ASP A 133 3.83 7.88 -34.30
N TRP A 134 3.98 7.44 -33.05
CA TRP A 134 3.41 6.16 -32.60
C TRP A 134 1.94 6.33 -32.24
N SER A 135 1.15 5.29 -32.48
CA SER A 135 -0.17 5.17 -31.86
C SER A 135 -0.03 4.93 -30.35
N ILE A 136 -0.99 5.40 -29.55
CA ILE A 136 -0.91 5.29 -28.10
C ILE A 136 -0.99 3.82 -27.64
N GLU A 137 -1.74 2.99 -28.35
CA GLU A 137 -1.87 1.54 -28.12
C GLU A 137 -0.49 0.86 -28.27
N ALA A 138 0.25 1.21 -29.33
CA ALA A 138 1.55 0.63 -29.59
C ALA A 138 2.58 1.10 -28.55
N ALA A 139 2.53 2.37 -28.14
CA ALA A 139 3.40 2.92 -27.12
C ALA A 139 3.19 2.25 -25.76
N VAL A 140 1.93 2.14 -25.32
CA VAL A 140 1.56 1.51 -24.04
C VAL A 140 1.91 0.02 -24.05
N ALA A 141 1.56 -0.71 -25.13
CA ALA A 141 1.86 -2.13 -25.25
C ALA A 141 3.39 -2.39 -25.27
N THR A 142 4.15 -1.57 -25.98
CA THR A 142 5.61 -1.70 -26.04
C THR A 142 6.24 -1.39 -24.68
N PHE A 143 5.74 -0.41 -23.94
CA PHE A 143 6.20 -0.14 -22.58
C PHE A 143 5.87 -1.31 -21.64
N ALA A 144 4.68 -1.91 -21.76
CA ALA A 144 4.31 -3.09 -20.97
C ALA A 144 5.20 -4.30 -21.26
N GLN A 145 5.59 -4.52 -22.52
CA GLN A 145 6.53 -5.57 -22.89
C GLN A 145 7.96 -5.29 -22.40
N ALA A 146 8.42 -4.04 -22.53
CA ALA A 146 9.77 -3.63 -22.13
C ALA A 146 9.94 -3.45 -20.61
N ARG A 147 8.84 -3.31 -19.87
CA ARG A 147 8.85 -3.17 -18.41
C ARG A 147 7.58 -3.79 -17.82
N PRO A 148 7.43 -5.12 -17.81
CA PRO A 148 6.22 -5.79 -17.35
C PRO A 148 5.86 -5.39 -15.90
N PRO A 149 4.59 -5.03 -15.62
CA PRO A 149 3.40 -5.13 -16.47
C PRO A 149 3.08 -3.83 -17.24
N GLY A 150 4.00 -2.85 -17.22
CA GLY A 150 3.81 -1.53 -17.79
C GLY A 150 3.19 -0.54 -16.81
N ILE A 151 2.40 0.39 -17.33
CA ILE A 151 1.65 1.35 -16.52
C ILE A 151 0.47 0.60 -15.89
N TYR A 152 0.44 0.51 -14.57
CA TYR A 152 -0.58 -0.23 -13.82
C TYR A 152 -1.62 0.67 -13.14
N LYS A 153 -1.45 2.00 -13.20
CA LYS A 153 -2.45 2.96 -12.74
C LYS A 153 -3.49 3.23 -13.83
N GLY A 154 -4.74 2.87 -13.56
CA GLY A 154 -5.83 3.01 -14.53
C GLY A 154 -6.14 4.47 -14.92
N ASP A 155 -5.98 5.41 -14.00
CA ASP A 155 -6.12 6.86 -14.28
C ASP A 155 -5.02 7.38 -15.21
N TYR A 156 -3.80 6.83 -15.13
CA TYR A 156 -2.70 7.17 -16.04
C TYR A 156 -2.97 6.65 -17.46
N LEU A 157 -3.46 5.41 -17.59
CA LEU A 157 -3.84 4.83 -18.87
C LEU A 157 -4.98 5.63 -19.52
N LYS A 158 -6.04 5.92 -18.76
CA LYS A 158 -7.17 6.74 -19.26
C LYS A 158 -6.73 8.12 -19.71
N GLU A 159 -5.86 8.78 -18.96
CA GLU A 159 -5.38 10.11 -19.32
C GLU A 159 -4.50 10.10 -20.58
N LEU A 160 -3.68 9.06 -20.79
CA LEU A 160 -2.93 8.90 -22.04
C LEU A 160 -3.86 8.75 -23.25
N PHE A 161 -4.84 7.85 -23.15
CA PHE A 161 -5.81 7.62 -24.22
C PHE A 161 -6.68 8.87 -24.46
N ARG A 162 -7.09 9.59 -23.40
CA ARG A 162 -7.80 10.87 -23.54
C ARG A 162 -6.98 11.93 -24.30
N ARG A 163 -5.65 11.94 -24.18
CA ARG A 163 -4.78 12.92 -24.86
C ARG A 163 -4.42 12.53 -26.28
N TYR A 164 -4.28 11.23 -26.55
CA TYR A 164 -3.58 10.73 -27.73
C TYR A 164 -4.38 9.70 -28.55
N GLY A 165 -5.60 9.36 -28.14
CA GLY A 165 -6.47 8.38 -28.79
C GLY A 165 -7.93 8.52 -28.32
N ASP A 166 -8.63 7.39 -28.18
CA ASP A 166 -9.98 7.34 -27.62
C ASP A 166 -9.96 6.82 -26.17
N ILE A 167 -10.59 7.55 -25.24
CA ILE A 167 -10.65 7.18 -23.83
C ILE A 167 -11.40 5.86 -23.59
N GLU A 168 -12.35 5.50 -24.46
CA GLU A 168 -13.14 4.27 -24.35
C GLU A 168 -12.30 3.03 -24.74
N GLU A 169 -11.22 3.21 -25.50
CA GLU A 169 -10.27 2.15 -25.87
C GLU A 169 -9.14 1.97 -24.84
N ALA A 170 -9.14 2.76 -23.76
CA ALA A 170 -8.13 2.65 -22.72
C ALA A 170 -8.15 1.25 -22.07
N PRO A 171 -7.02 0.51 -22.08
CA PRO A 171 -6.98 -0.83 -21.50
C PRO A 171 -7.22 -0.76 -19.99
N PRO A 172 -7.84 -1.80 -19.39
CA PRO A 172 -7.94 -1.90 -17.95
C PRO A 172 -6.53 -1.99 -17.34
N PRO A 173 -6.33 -1.50 -16.12
CA PRO A 173 -5.04 -1.65 -15.44
C PRO A 173 -4.69 -3.14 -15.30
N PRO A 174 -3.46 -3.55 -15.64
CA PRO A 174 -3.01 -4.93 -15.43
C PRO A 174 -3.00 -5.29 -13.94
N LEU A 175 -2.92 -6.60 -13.66
CA LEU A 175 -2.68 -7.08 -12.31
C LEU A 175 -1.38 -6.49 -11.77
N LEU A 176 -1.44 -6.06 -10.51
CA LEU A 176 -0.27 -5.55 -9.81
C LEU A 176 0.75 -6.67 -9.64
N PRO A 177 2.05 -6.39 -9.87
CA PRO A 177 3.10 -7.39 -9.68
C PRO A 177 3.25 -7.82 -8.23
N ASP A 178 3.79 -9.02 -8.00
CA ASP A 178 3.99 -9.61 -6.68
C ASP A 178 4.87 -8.72 -5.77
N TRP A 179 5.93 -8.12 -6.30
CA TRP A 179 6.81 -7.17 -5.59
C TRP A 179 6.09 -5.91 -5.06
N CYS A 180 4.85 -5.64 -5.47
CA CYS A 180 4.05 -4.57 -4.87
C CYS A 180 3.47 -4.94 -3.50
N PHE A 181 3.61 -6.18 -3.05
CA PHE A 181 2.99 -6.74 -1.84
C PHE A 181 4.02 -7.29 -0.83
N GLU A 182 5.29 -7.40 -1.20
CA GLU A 182 6.32 -8.07 -0.40
C GLU A 182 6.82 -7.20 0.78
N ASP A 183 6.73 -5.87 0.72
CA ASP A 183 7.22 -4.97 1.78
C ASP A 183 6.16 -4.66 2.87
N ASP A 184 4.90 -5.10 2.71
CA ASP A 184 3.83 -4.90 3.72
C ASP A 184 3.91 -5.96 4.86
N GLU A 185 4.82 -6.92 4.77
CA GLU A 185 5.02 -7.98 5.78
C GLU A 185 6.12 -7.64 6.83
N ASP A 186 6.98 -6.63 6.59
CA ASP A 186 8.19 -6.34 7.40
C ASP A 186 8.24 -4.95 8.09
N GLU A 187 7.22 -4.07 7.97
CA GLU A 187 7.22 -2.70 8.55
C GLU A 187 6.87 -2.61 10.06
N ASP A 188 7.10 -3.66 10.87
CA ASP A 188 6.86 -3.62 12.34
C ASP A 188 8.12 -3.47 13.20
N GLU A 189 9.31 -3.24 12.61
CA GLU A 189 10.52 -2.91 13.38
C GLU A 189 11.24 -1.65 12.85
N ASP A 190 11.40 -0.67 13.75
CA ASP A 190 12.23 0.55 13.67
C ASP A 190 11.63 1.85 13.10
N GLU A 191 10.73 2.49 13.87
CA GLU A 191 10.50 3.95 13.79
C GLU A 191 11.18 4.68 14.97
N ASP A 192 12.39 5.20 14.76
CA ASP A 192 12.93 6.28 15.60
C ASP A 192 13.73 7.29 14.73
N GLY A 193 13.13 8.45 14.46
CA GLY A 193 13.84 9.51 13.71
C GLY A 193 12.98 10.61 13.09
N LYS A 194 12.33 11.43 13.93
CA LYS A 194 11.64 12.69 13.57
C LYS A 194 12.40 13.58 12.57
N LYS A 195 11.63 14.32 11.73
CA LYS A 195 11.72 15.79 11.68
C LYS A 195 10.46 16.46 11.11
N GLU A 196 10.14 17.57 11.75
CA GLU A 196 8.89 18.33 11.81
C GLU A 196 8.61 19.19 10.56
N SER A 197 7.32 19.42 10.27
CA SER A 197 6.82 20.73 9.78
C SER A 197 5.31 20.87 10.05
N GLU A 198 4.93 21.93 10.76
CA GLU A 198 3.53 22.36 10.99
C GLU A 198 3.02 23.33 9.86
N PRO A 199 1.85 23.99 9.98
CA PRO A 199 0.54 23.44 9.63
C PRO A 199 -0.19 24.30 8.57
N GLY A 200 -0.93 23.67 7.67
CA GLY A 200 -1.73 24.37 6.66
C GLY A 200 -3.02 23.64 6.37
N SER A 201 -4.12 24.20 6.85
CA SER A 201 -5.50 23.72 6.70
C SER A 201 -5.95 23.61 5.24
N SER A 202 -6.59 22.51 4.88
CA SER A 202 -7.88 22.48 4.16
C SER A 202 -8.30 21.04 3.88
N ALA A 203 -9.60 20.80 4.06
CA ALA A 203 -10.28 19.51 4.03
C ALA A 203 -9.98 18.70 2.76
N SER A 204 -9.52 17.46 2.94
CA SER A 204 -9.31 16.49 1.87
C SER A 204 -10.47 15.51 1.81
N PHE A 205 -11.26 15.61 0.73
CA PHE A 205 -12.20 14.56 0.33
C PHE A 205 -11.43 13.27 0.02
N GLY A 206 -11.58 12.27 0.89
CA GLY A 206 -10.85 11.00 0.84
C GLY A 206 -11.19 10.14 -0.38
N LYS A 207 -10.15 9.77 -1.14
CA LYS A 207 -10.22 8.68 -2.13
C LYS A 207 -10.39 7.35 -1.40
N ARG A 208 -11.41 6.58 -1.80
CA ARG A 208 -11.72 5.24 -1.26
C ARG A 208 -10.53 4.28 -1.40
N ARG A 209 -9.86 3.98 -0.28
CA ARG A 209 -8.83 2.93 -0.18
C ARG A 209 -9.54 1.58 -0.32
N LYS A 210 -9.33 0.88 -1.44
CA LYS A 210 -9.92 -0.44 -1.68
C LYS A 210 -9.11 -1.43 -0.84
N GLU A 211 -9.67 -1.83 0.31
CA GLU A 211 -9.04 -2.83 1.18
C GLU A 211 -8.90 -4.14 0.44
N ARG A 212 -7.66 -4.59 0.28
CA ARG A 212 -7.37 -5.90 -0.30
C ARG A 212 -7.47 -6.92 0.81
N LEU A 213 -8.28 -7.94 0.59
CA LEU A 213 -8.37 -9.12 1.43
C LEU A 213 -6.97 -9.77 1.56
N LYS A 214 -6.41 -9.82 2.77
CA LYS A 214 -5.21 -10.60 3.11
C LYS A 214 -5.58 -12.08 3.07
N LEU A 215 -5.12 -12.85 2.09
CA LEU A 215 -5.38 -14.30 2.00
C LEU A 215 -4.36 -15.05 2.86
N GLY A 216 -4.81 -16.02 3.66
CA GLY A 216 -3.93 -16.79 4.54
C GLY A 216 -3.59 -16.08 5.86
N ALA A 217 -4.40 -15.11 6.28
CA ALA A 217 -4.23 -14.48 7.57
C ALA A 217 -4.33 -15.54 8.69
N ILE A 218 -3.48 -15.43 9.71
CA ILE A 218 -3.42 -16.38 10.82
C ILE A 218 -4.17 -15.79 12.00
N PHE A 219 -5.14 -16.55 12.53
CA PHE A 219 -5.83 -16.17 13.75
C PHE A 219 -4.94 -16.50 14.96
N LEU A 220 -4.45 -15.46 15.65
CA LEU A 220 -3.46 -15.53 16.73
C LEU A 220 -2.13 -16.16 16.29
N GLU A 221 -1.11 -15.33 16.17
CA GLU A 221 0.20 -15.76 15.66
C GLU A 221 0.83 -16.85 16.54
N GLY A 222 1.42 -17.86 15.90
CA GLY A 222 2.09 -18.97 16.57
C GLY A 222 1.17 -20.03 17.19
N VAL A 223 -0.17 -19.91 17.06
CA VAL A 223 -1.11 -20.91 17.59
C VAL A 223 -2.19 -21.27 16.58
N THR A 224 -2.41 -22.58 16.37
CA THR A 224 -3.58 -23.06 15.62
C THR A 224 -4.77 -23.24 16.56
N VAL A 225 -5.77 -22.37 16.42
CA VAL A 225 -7.02 -22.48 17.18
C VAL A 225 -8.02 -23.33 16.42
N LYS A 226 -8.45 -24.46 17.00
CA LYS A 226 -9.48 -25.31 16.41
C LYS A 226 -10.81 -24.57 16.30
N GLY A 227 -11.54 -24.82 15.22
CA GLY A 227 -12.85 -24.21 15.00
C GLY A 227 -12.80 -22.76 14.52
N VAL A 228 -11.61 -22.21 14.24
CA VAL A 228 -11.45 -20.89 13.61
C VAL A 228 -11.06 -21.05 12.16
N THR A 229 -11.76 -20.36 11.26
CA THR A 229 -11.48 -20.40 9.83
C THR A 229 -11.49 -19.00 9.23
N GLN A 230 -10.53 -18.69 8.38
CA GLN A 230 -10.53 -17.42 7.68
C GLN A 230 -11.66 -17.39 6.64
N VAL A 231 -12.50 -16.36 6.69
CA VAL A 231 -13.53 -16.11 5.70
C VAL A 231 -12.91 -15.34 4.54
N THR A 232 -12.82 -15.99 3.38
CA THR A 232 -12.26 -15.39 2.16
C THR A 232 -13.27 -15.32 1.01
N THR A 233 -14.39 -16.03 1.16
CA THR A 233 -15.43 -16.17 0.14
C THR A 233 -16.44 -15.02 0.17
N GLN A 234 -16.69 -14.41 -0.98
CA GLN A 234 -17.81 -13.48 -1.20
C GLN A 234 -19.12 -14.26 -1.43
N PRO A 235 -20.30 -13.73 -1.08
CA PRO A 235 -20.55 -12.38 -0.54
C PRO A 235 -20.32 -12.24 0.97
N LYS A 236 -20.17 -13.37 1.68
CA LYS A 236 -20.16 -13.41 3.15
C LYS A 236 -19.10 -12.50 3.78
N LEU A 237 -17.89 -12.52 3.22
CA LEU A 237 -16.81 -11.63 3.62
C LEU A 237 -17.23 -10.15 3.55
N GLY A 238 -17.80 -9.72 2.42
CA GLY A 238 -18.24 -8.34 2.22
C GLY A 238 -19.38 -7.96 3.16
N GLU A 239 -20.32 -8.87 3.42
CA GLU A 239 -21.42 -8.65 4.38
C GLU A 239 -20.89 -8.39 5.79
N VAL A 240 -19.95 -9.23 6.27
CA VAL A 240 -19.36 -9.08 7.60
C VAL A 240 -18.58 -7.78 7.72
N GLN A 241 -17.74 -7.46 6.73
CA GLN A 241 -16.96 -6.21 6.70
C GLN A 241 -17.88 -4.98 6.67
N GLN A 242 -18.92 -5.00 5.83
CA GLN A 242 -19.89 -3.91 5.74
C GLN A 242 -20.67 -3.73 7.04
N LYS A 243 -21.06 -4.83 7.69
CA LYS A 243 -21.77 -4.78 8.97
C LYS A 243 -20.87 -4.23 10.07
N CYS A 244 -19.62 -4.69 10.18
CA CYS A 244 -18.65 -4.12 11.11
C CYS A 244 -18.50 -2.60 10.89
N HIS A 245 -18.37 -2.17 9.63
CA HIS A 245 -18.26 -0.77 9.26
C HIS A 245 -19.47 0.06 9.71
N GLN A 246 -20.69 -0.42 9.47
CA GLN A 246 -21.92 0.23 9.92
C GLN A 246 -22.00 0.38 11.43
N PHE A 247 -21.60 -0.66 12.18
CA PHE A 247 -21.65 -0.66 13.64
C PHE A 247 -20.62 0.29 14.29
N CYS A 248 -19.51 0.55 13.60
CA CYS A 248 -18.53 1.54 14.06
C CYS A 248 -18.98 2.99 13.81
N GLY A 249 -20.01 3.23 12.99
CA GLY A 249 -20.47 4.58 12.66
C GLY A 249 -19.44 5.40 11.87
N TRP A 250 -18.51 4.74 11.19
CA TRP A 250 -17.44 5.40 10.42
C TRP A 250 -17.98 5.81 9.04
N GLU A 251 -17.89 7.10 8.73
CA GLU A 251 -18.34 7.64 7.43
C GLU A 251 -17.22 7.70 6.38
N GLY A 252 -15.98 7.46 6.81
CA GLY A 252 -14.80 7.45 5.96
C GLY A 252 -14.68 6.18 5.11
N SER A 253 -13.69 6.14 4.21
CA SER A 253 -13.39 4.93 3.45
C SER A 253 -12.38 4.05 4.16
N GLY A 254 -12.61 2.73 4.19
CA GLY A 254 -11.72 1.74 4.78
C GLY A 254 -12.29 1.10 6.05
N PHE A 255 -11.49 0.26 6.68
CA PHE A 255 -11.82 -0.48 7.88
C PHE A 255 -11.74 0.46 9.05
N PRO A 256 -12.85 0.62 9.79
CA PRO A 256 -12.96 1.57 10.89
C PRO A 256 -12.14 1.16 12.12
N GLY A 257 -11.45 0.02 12.09
CA GLY A 257 -10.31 -0.19 12.97
C GLY A 257 -10.36 -1.39 13.91
N ALA A 258 -9.30 -1.39 14.70
CA ALA A 258 -8.69 -2.35 15.64
C ALA A 258 -7.25 -1.85 15.90
N GLN A 259 -6.81 -0.88 15.10
CA GLN A 259 -5.58 -0.11 15.21
C GLN A 259 -5.47 0.59 16.57
N PRO A 260 -4.27 0.61 17.16
CA PRO A 260 -3.99 1.44 18.32
C PRO A 260 -4.11 2.92 17.94
N VAL A 261 -4.62 3.73 18.85
CA VAL A 261 -4.64 5.19 18.68
C VAL A 261 -3.43 5.76 19.40
N SER A 262 -2.52 6.37 18.64
CA SER A 262 -1.38 7.08 19.22
C SER A 262 -1.88 8.32 19.96
N MET A 263 -1.48 8.43 21.23
CA MET A 263 -1.85 9.58 22.05
C MET A 263 -0.90 10.75 21.78
N ASP A 264 -1.46 11.92 21.52
CA ASP A 264 -0.73 13.17 21.35
C ASP A 264 -1.30 14.27 22.25
N LYS A 265 -0.65 15.44 22.26
CA LYS A 265 -1.07 16.58 23.11
C LYS A 265 -2.44 17.14 22.75
N GLN A 266 -2.91 16.94 21.53
CA GLN A 266 -4.19 17.43 21.03
C GLN A 266 -5.31 16.45 21.41
N ASN A 267 -5.08 15.15 21.20
CA ASN A 267 -6.08 14.12 21.33
C ASN A 267 -6.19 13.57 22.77
N ILE A 268 -5.19 13.75 23.63
CA ILE A 268 -5.26 13.35 25.05
C ILE A 268 -6.45 13.96 25.81
N LYS A 269 -6.91 15.13 25.37
CA LYS A 269 -8.11 15.80 25.92
C LYS A 269 -9.39 15.01 25.72
N LEU A 270 -9.45 14.12 24.71
CA LEU A 270 -10.60 13.25 24.49
C LEU A 270 -10.78 12.27 25.65
N LEU A 271 -9.73 11.97 26.44
CA LEU A 271 -9.86 11.18 27.68
C LEU A 271 -10.72 11.88 28.75
N GLU A 272 -10.85 13.21 28.68
CA GLU A 272 -11.69 13.99 29.61
C GLU A 272 -13.17 13.98 29.18
N GLN A 273 -13.45 13.70 27.91
CA GLN A 273 -14.81 13.79 27.34
C GLN A 273 -15.69 12.59 27.68
N LYS A 274 -15.09 11.45 28.06
CA LYS A 274 -15.81 10.23 28.42
C LYS A 274 -15.19 9.55 29.63
N PRO A 275 -15.96 8.78 30.39
CA PRO A 275 -15.44 8.02 31.52
C PRO A 275 -14.62 6.80 31.03
N TYR A 276 -13.34 7.01 30.74
CA TYR A 276 -12.40 5.92 30.42
C TYR A 276 -11.94 5.21 31.70
N LYS A 277 -11.65 3.92 31.57
CA LYS A 277 -11.02 3.12 32.61
C LYS A 277 -9.66 2.67 32.11
N VAL A 278 -8.65 2.79 32.96
CA VAL A 278 -7.29 2.33 32.66
C VAL A 278 -7.11 0.92 33.24
N SER A 279 -6.46 0.05 32.47
CA SER A 279 -6.08 -1.30 32.89
C SER A 279 -4.65 -1.57 32.42
N TRP A 280 -4.02 -2.58 33.01
CA TRP A 280 -2.77 -3.14 32.50
C TRP A 280 -2.91 -3.55 31.03
N LYS A 281 -1.85 -3.28 30.24
CA LYS A 281 -1.73 -3.73 28.86
C LYS A 281 -1.85 -5.27 28.86
N ALA A 282 -2.82 -5.78 28.11
CA ALA A 282 -2.94 -7.21 27.88
C ALA A 282 -1.95 -7.61 26.78
N ASP A 283 -1.25 -8.72 26.98
CA ASP A 283 -0.42 -9.35 25.96
C ASP A 283 -1.33 -10.19 25.07
N GLY A 284 -1.57 -9.74 23.83
CA GLY A 284 -2.53 -10.37 22.93
C GLY A 284 -2.89 -9.51 21.71
N THR A 285 -3.63 -10.11 20.78
CA THR A 285 -4.03 -9.48 19.52
C THR A 285 -5.41 -8.86 19.67
N ARG A 286 -5.56 -7.61 19.20
CA ARG A 286 -6.84 -6.89 19.22
C ARG A 286 -7.71 -7.31 18.05
N TYR A 287 -8.96 -7.61 18.33
CA TYR A 287 -9.97 -7.95 17.34
C TYR A 287 -11.27 -7.19 17.62
N MET A 288 -11.99 -6.85 16.56
CA MET A 288 -13.42 -6.58 16.68
C MET A 288 -14.19 -7.89 16.54
N MET A 289 -15.05 -8.19 17.50
CA MET A 289 -15.90 -9.37 17.46
C MET A 289 -17.32 -8.97 17.05
N LEU A 290 -17.75 -9.44 15.88
CA LEU A 290 -19.13 -9.33 15.41
C LEU A 290 -19.88 -10.62 15.76
N ILE A 291 -20.90 -10.49 16.60
CA ILE A 291 -21.83 -11.57 16.94
C ILE A 291 -23.09 -11.32 16.11
N ASP A 292 -23.29 -12.11 15.07
CA ASP A 292 -24.42 -11.96 14.14
C ASP A 292 -25.52 -13.00 14.30
N GLY A 293 -25.35 -13.94 15.23
CA GLY A 293 -26.33 -14.98 15.53
C GLY A 293 -25.67 -16.29 15.93
N THR A 294 -26.49 -17.31 16.16
CA THR A 294 -26.00 -18.63 16.57
C THR A 294 -25.02 -19.18 15.53
N ASN A 295 -23.82 -19.54 15.97
CA ASN A 295 -22.72 -20.01 15.13
C ASN A 295 -22.28 -19.00 14.04
N GLU A 296 -22.60 -17.72 14.22
CA GLU A 296 -22.26 -16.61 13.31
C GLU A 296 -21.45 -15.58 14.10
N VAL A 297 -20.32 -16.02 14.66
CA VAL A 297 -19.38 -15.16 15.37
C VAL A 297 -18.14 -14.95 14.53
N PHE A 298 -17.78 -13.69 14.31
CA PHE A 298 -16.66 -13.29 13.48
C PHE A 298 -15.68 -12.43 14.26
N MET A 299 -14.39 -12.71 14.13
CA MET A 299 -13.28 -11.92 14.64
C MET A 299 -12.63 -11.19 13.49
N ILE A 300 -12.42 -9.90 13.64
CA ILE A 300 -11.92 -9.02 12.58
C ILE A 300 -10.65 -8.36 13.08
N ASP A 301 -9.55 -8.60 12.39
CA ASP A 301 -8.23 -8.10 12.78
C ASP A 301 -7.94 -6.68 12.27
N ARG A 302 -6.73 -6.21 12.52
CA ARG A 302 -6.22 -4.89 12.09
C ARG A 302 -6.19 -4.70 10.58
N ASP A 303 -6.06 -5.79 9.82
CA ASP A 303 -5.96 -5.82 8.37
C ASP A 303 -7.32 -6.03 7.70
N ASN A 304 -8.41 -5.99 8.48
CA ASN A 304 -9.78 -6.30 8.06
C ASN A 304 -9.94 -7.75 7.55
N SER A 305 -9.09 -8.66 8.00
CA SER A 305 -9.26 -10.09 7.79
C SER A 305 -10.35 -10.61 8.72
N VAL A 306 -11.27 -11.39 8.15
CA VAL A 306 -12.42 -11.94 8.87
C VAL A 306 -12.16 -13.39 9.20
N PHE A 307 -12.34 -13.76 10.46
CA PHE A 307 -12.23 -15.13 10.96
C PHE A 307 -13.56 -15.57 11.56
N HIS A 308 -14.14 -16.64 11.03
CA HIS A 308 -15.30 -17.27 11.62
C HIS A 308 -14.87 -18.17 12.78
N VAL A 309 -15.52 -18.01 13.93
CA VAL A 309 -15.28 -18.83 15.14
C VAL A 309 -16.50 -19.71 15.37
N SER A 310 -16.35 -21.00 15.08
CA SER A 310 -17.39 -22.00 15.32
C SER A 310 -17.54 -22.34 16.79
N ASN A 311 -18.75 -22.75 17.17
CA ASN A 311 -19.09 -23.22 18.53
C ASN A 311 -18.90 -22.18 19.64
N LEU A 312 -18.89 -20.89 19.32
CA LEU A 312 -18.82 -19.81 20.30
C LEU A 312 -20.22 -19.26 20.59
N GLU A 313 -20.66 -19.34 21.85
CA GLU A 313 -22.01 -18.97 22.27
C GLU A 313 -22.04 -17.82 23.29
N PHE A 314 -22.89 -16.82 23.03
CA PHE A 314 -23.13 -15.67 23.89
C PHE A 314 -24.61 -15.65 24.32
N PRO A 315 -24.96 -16.23 25.48
CA PRO A 315 -26.33 -16.23 25.94
C PRO A 315 -26.80 -14.82 26.33
N PHE A 316 -28.04 -14.50 25.99
CA PHE A 316 -28.67 -13.24 26.38
C PHE A 316 -28.94 -13.23 27.87
N ARG A 317 -28.55 -12.16 28.57
CA ARG A 317 -28.64 -12.09 30.05
C ARG A 317 -30.04 -12.35 30.61
N LYS A 318 -31.10 -11.99 29.89
CA LYS A 318 -32.49 -12.16 30.34
C LYS A 318 -33.10 -13.50 29.94
N ASP A 319 -32.54 -14.19 28.94
CA ASP A 319 -32.95 -15.54 28.54
C ASP A 319 -31.74 -16.29 27.99
N LEU A 320 -31.23 -17.24 28.78
CA LEU A 320 -30.03 -17.99 28.48
C LEU A 320 -30.17 -18.95 27.29
N ARG A 321 -31.40 -19.16 26.78
CA ARG A 321 -31.66 -19.97 25.57
C ARG A 321 -31.48 -19.18 24.28
N ILE A 322 -31.40 -17.85 24.38
CA ILE A 322 -31.29 -16.95 23.24
C ILE A 322 -29.83 -16.55 23.10
N HIS A 323 -29.26 -16.76 21.92
CA HIS A 323 -27.92 -16.29 21.58
C HIS A 323 -27.98 -14.81 21.16
N LEU A 324 -27.00 -14.01 21.60
CA LEU A 324 -26.85 -12.62 21.21
C LEU A 324 -26.70 -12.50 19.69
N SER A 325 -27.21 -11.43 19.10
CA SER A 325 -27.04 -11.15 17.67
C SER A 325 -26.91 -9.65 17.47
N ASN A 326 -26.48 -9.23 16.28
CA ASN A 326 -26.31 -7.83 15.93
C ASN A 326 -25.53 -7.05 16.99
N THR A 327 -24.39 -7.59 17.44
CA THR A 327 -23.55 -6.98 18.48
C THR A 327 -22.10 -6.92 18.02
N LEU A 328 -21.47 -5.75 18.12
CA LEU A 328 -20.04 -5.56 17.84
C LEU A 328 -19.31 -5.27 19.17
N LEU A 329 -18.24 -5.99 19.43
CA LEU A 329 -17.42 -5.86 20.63
C LEU A 329 -15.98 -5.55 20.24
N ASP A 330 -15.31 -4.73 21.03
CA ASP A 330 -13.88 -4.42 20.90
C ASP A 330 -13.13 -5.07 22.07
N GLY A 331 -12.10 -5.86 21.76
CA GLY A 331 -11.38 -6.61 22.76
C GLY A 331 -9.99 -7.05 22.32
N VAL A 332 -9.15 -7.33 23.32
CA VAL A 332 -7.88 -8.02 23.11
C VAL A 332 -8.10 -9.49 23.41
N SER A 333 -7.79 -10.34 22.44
CA SER A 333 -7.77 -11.79 22.58
C SER A 333 -6.37 -12.25 22.95
N HIS A 334 -6.29 -13.09 23.97
CA HIS A 334 -5.05 -13.71 24.41
C HIS A 334 -5.30 -15.18 24.74
N ILE A 335 -4.24 -15.98 24.63
CA ILE A 335 -4.27 -17.39 24.94
C ILE A 335 -3.71 -17.58 26.34
N GLU A 336 -4.50 -18.19 27.21
CA GLU A 336 -4.05 -18.55 28.55
C GLU A 336 -3.99 -20.07 28.68
N LYS A 337 -2.81 -20.60 29.04
CA LYS A 337 -2.67 -22.01 29.43
C LYS A 337 -3.24 -22.16 30.84
N ILE A 338 -4.50 -22.54 30.94
CA ILE A 338 -5.13 -22.78 32.23
C ILE A 338 -4.59 -24.11 32.80
N GLN A 339 -3.85 -24.05 33.91
CA GLN A 339 -3.83 -25.14 34.87
C GLN A 339 -5.19 -25.11 35.58
N ARG A 340 -5.98 -26.19 35.42
CA ARG A 340 -7.36 -26.32 35.91
C ARG A 340 -7.62 -25.58 37.21
N GLU A 341 -8.37 -24.48 37.14
CA GLU A 341 -9.50 -24.17 38.01
C GLU A 341 -10.24 -22.92 37.51
N SER A 342 -11.50 -23.13 37.13
CA SER A 342 -12.58 -22.12 36.97
C SER A 342 -12.72 -21.36 35.63
N LYS A 343 -13.72 -21.83 34.86
CA LYS A 343 -14.62 -21.15 33.90
C LYS A 343 -14.04 -19.96 33.11
N LEU A 344 -13.35 -20.28 32.02
CA LEU A 344 -13.29 -19.47 30.80
C LEU A 344 -13.52 -20.38 29.58
N TRP A 345 -14.04 -19.79 28.51
CA TRP A 345 -14.55 -20.45 27.30
C TRP A 345 -13.54 -21.46 26.72
N GLU A 346 -13.92 -22.73 26.72
CA GLU A 346 -13.02 -23.86 26.46
C GLU A 346 -13.13 -24.30 24.99
N ILE A 347 -12.02 -24.22 24.25
CA ILE A 347 -11.85 -24.93 22.98
C ILE A 347 -10.66 -25.88 23.17
N ASP A 348 -10.95 -27.17 23.31
CA ASP A 348 -9.98 -28.28 23.36
C ASP A 348 -8.75 -28.04 24.28
N GLY A 349 -8.98 -27.62 25.52
CA GLY A 349 -7.92 -27.50 26.55
C GLY A 349 -7.12 -26.20 26.50
N MET A 350 -7.50 -25.25 25.64
CA MET A 350 -7.07 -23.86 25.68
C MET A 350 -8.27 -22.96 25.98
N SER A 351 -8.08 -21.99 26.88
CA SER A 351 -9.08 -20.95 27.12
C SER A 351 -8.78 -19.75 26.25
N LEU A 352 -9.75 -19.37 25.40
CA LEU A 352 -9.72 -18.08 24.72
C LEU A 352 -10.24 -17.03 25.69
N GLY A 353 -9.31 -16.29 26.30
CA GLY A 353 -9.63 -15.14 27.14
C GLY A 353 -9.81 -13.92 26.27
N MET A 354 -10.99 -13.29 26.30
CA MET A 354 -11.18 -11.99 25.70
C MET A 354 -11.46 -10.97 26.81
N LYS A 355 -10.54 -10.02 26.98
CA LYS A 355 -10.80 -8.85 27.83
C LYS A 355 -11.73 -7.92 27.08
N LEU A 356 -13.02 -8.12 27.30
CA LEU A 356 -14.10 -7.31 26.77
C LEU A 356 -14.14 -5.95 27.48
N LEU A 357 -13.86 -4.87 26.75
CA LEU A 357 -14.22 -3.52 27.16
C LEU A 357 -15.71 -3.30 26.83
N CYS A 358 -16.58 -3.94 27.61
CA CYS A 358 -18.02 -3.80 27.42
C CYS A 358 -18.54 -2.60 28.22
N LYS A 359 -19.01 -1.56 27.53
CA LYS A 359 -20.10 -0.73 28.05
C LYS A 359 -21.07 -0.38 26.91
N GLU A 360 -22.35 -0.60 27.22
CA GLU A 360 -23.56 -0.38 26.43
C GLU A 360 -23.44 0.63 25.29
N LEU A 361 -23.91 0.21 24.11
CA LEU A 361 -24.16 1.00 22.91
C LEU A 361 -22.95 1.81 22.44
N LEU A 362 -22.39 1.45 21.29
CA LEU A 362 -21.50 2.30 20.49
C LEU A 362 -22.27 3.55 20.01
N SER A 363 -22.70 4.42 20.93
CA SER A 363 -22.98 5.80 20.64
C SER A 363 -21.66 6.56 20.73
N CYS A 364 -21.12 6.82 19.53
CA CYS A 364 -20.11 7.81 19.22
C CYS A 364 -18.76 7.59 19.93
N ASN A 365 -17.89 6.72 19.43
CA ASN A 365 -16.48 6.79 19.82
C ASN A 365 -15.89 8.04 19.14
N PRO A 366 -15.50 9.11 19.85
CA PRO A 366 -15.10 10.41 19.25
C PRO A 366 -13.70 10.37 18.62
N TRP A 367 -13.13 9.18 18.49
CA TRP A 367 -11.79 8.91 17.99
C TRP A 367 -11.78 8.40 16.55
N TYR A 368 -12.97 8.13 16.00
CA TYR A 368 -13.20 7.78 14.61
C TYR A 368 -14.10 8.85 14.01
#